data_AF-A0A1R1SDT9-F1
#
_entry.id   AF-A0A1R1SDT9-F1
#
_cell.length_a   1.000
_cell.length_b   1.000
_cell.length_c   1.000
_cell.angle_alpha   90.00
_cell.angle_beta   90.00
_cell.angle_gamma   90.00
#
_symmetry.space_group_name_H-M   'P 1'
#
loop_
_entity.id
_entity.type
_entity.pdbx_description
1 polymer ?
#
loop_
_entity_poly.entity_id
_entity_poly.type
_entity_poly.pdbx_seq_one_letter_code
_entity_poly.pdbx_strand_id
1 'polypeptide(L)'
;IGYLDAIGPALAGIELAEETPLFAAALAYKVLGVTARGWRRADGDAEAAAAFAGLGPPVADERLADFARRVRPALPVLDGVLALSVGRGHDPADPLLITGTTHVDGGLFLVDAQGMFPVAWAAEAAGLLPHWQTCGRPPVLLCDGPLPPGTLRELAAAGVPFLTGVRPLRGDPVVRLPWRTPLWAGAGTAPDTRLAAELPDHAERLADLVTALVTERRAVPLARDGGLERTVTLAAGLGLATIAWTLWRDRETPDPTAALVRFADLEATVRYEPGAVRVRVPRGRRHADLLAGGLLADVPDVAWLGGRTLTFSAG
;
A
#
# COMPACT_ATOMS: atom_id res chain seq x y z
N ILE A 1 -4.68 -4.55 -13.42
CA ILE A 1 -3.69 -3.52 -13.08
C ILE A 1 -2.35 -3.98 -13.64
N GLY A 2 -1.74 -3.25 -14.57
CA GLY A 2 -0.49 -3.64 -15.26
C GLY A 2 0.78 -3.56 -14.39
N TYR A 3 0.63 -3.60 -13.06
CA TYR A 3 1.76 -3.49 -12.13
C TYR A 3 2.66 -4.73 -12.19
N LEU A 4 2.07 -5.92 -12.30
CA LEU A 4 2.83 -7.17 -12.47
C LEU A 4 3.69 -7.13 -13.73
N ASP A 5 3.14 -6.60 -14.83
CA ASP A 5 3.84 -6.44 -16.11
C ASP A 5 5.01 -5.45 -16.01
N ALA A 6 5.01 -4.54 -15.02
CA ALA A 6 6.09 -3.58 -14.81
C ALA A 6 7.27 -4.13 -14.02
N ILE A 7 7.06 -5.15 -13.16
CA ILE A 7 8.10 -5.70 -12.27
C ILE A 7 9.27 -6.27 -13.07
N GLY A 8 8.99 -7.16 -14.02
CA GLY A 8 10.02 -7.81 -14.84
C GLY A 8 10.89 -6.80 -15.59
N PRO A 9 10.31 -5.91 -16.43
CA PRO A 9 11.07 -4.88 -17.15
C PRO A 9 11.84 -3.91 -16.24
N ALA A 10 11.26 -3.48 -15.11
CA ALA A 10 11.93 -2.56 -14.19
C ALA A 10 13.18 -3.19 -13.56
N LEU A 11 13.10 -4.46 -13.14
CA LEU A 11 14.24 -5.19 -12.59
C LEU A 11 15.26 -5.57 -13.68
N ALA A 12 14.80 -5.92 -14.89
CA ALA A 12 15.69 -6.18 -16.02
C ALA A 12 16.54 -4.96 -16.39
N GLY A 13 15.96 -3.75 -16.33
CA GLY A 13 16.67 -2.49 -16.60
C GLY A 13 17.82 -2.19 -15.64
N ILE A 14 17.93 -2.91 -14.52
CA ILE A 14 19.01 -2.81 -13.54
C ILE A 14 19.73 -4.15 -13.31
N GLU A 15 19.64 -5.07 -14.28
CA GLU A 15 20.31 -6.38 -14.26
C GLU A 15 19.88 -7.30 -13.10
N LEU A 16 18.65 -7.12 -12.56
CA LEU A 16 18.07 -7.94 -11.47
C LEU A 16 16.88 -8.80 -11.90
N ALA A 17 16.74 -9.11 -13.19
CA ALA A 17 15.62 -9.91 -13.71
C ALA A 17 15.48 -11.28 -13.01
N GLU A 18 16.61 -11.96 -12.77
CA GLU A 18 16.68 -13.26 -12.06
C GLU A 18 16.31 -13.16 -10.57
N GLU A 19 16.20 -11.95 -10.03
CA GLU A 19 15.86 -11.70 -8.62
C GLU A 19 14.41 -11.24 -8.42
N THR A 20 13.59 -11.26 -9.48
CA THR A 20 12.14 -11.08 -9.37
C THR A 20 11.48 -11.96 -8.27
N PRO A 21 11.94 -13.20 -7.98
CA PRO A 21 11.47 -13.96 -6.82
C PRO A 21 11.67 -13.28 -5.46
N LEU A 22 12.75 -12.53 -5.26
CA LEU A 22 12.97 -11.83 -3.98
C LEU A 22 12.00 -10.67 -3.78
N PHE A 23 11.63 -9.98 -4.87
CA PHE A 23 10.56 -8.99 -4.84
C PHE A 23 9.21 -9.64 -4.48
N ALA A 24 8.90 -10.78 -5.10
CA ALA A 24 7.68 -11.52 -4.83
C ALA A 24 7.60 -12.02 -3.37
N ALA A 25 8.71 -12.52 -2.81
CA ALA A 25 8.78 -12.91 -1.41
C ALA A 25 8.53 -11.72 -0.47
N ALA A 26 9.15 -10.56 -0.74
CA ALA A 26 8.90 -9.34 0.02
C ALA A 26 7.44 -8.88 -0.06
N LEU A 27 6.82 -8.96 -1.25
CA LEU A 27 5.40 -8.67 -1.44
C LEU A 27 4.49 -9.63 -0.65
N ALA A 28 4.78 -10.93 -0.66
CA ALA A 28 4.01 -11.93 0.08
C ALA A 28 3.98 -11.63 1.58
N TYR A 29 5.12 -11.25 2.17
CA TYR A 29 5.18 -10.91 3.59
C TYR A 29 4.28 -9.74 4.02
N LYS A 30 3.77 -8.93 3.08
CA LYS A 30 2.81 -7.85 3.40
C LYS A 30 1.39 -8.37 3.63
N VAL A 31 1.07 -9.58 3.19
CA VAL A 31 -0.27 -10.16 3.30
C VAL A 31 -0.32 -11.44 4.16
N LEU A 32 0.85 -11.95 4.56
CA LEU A 32 0.98 -13.08 5.48
C LEU A 32 0.89 -12.64 6.95
N GLY A 33 1.26 -13.53 7.88
CA GLY A 33 1.23 -13.30 9.32
C GLY A 33 2.05 -12.08 9.78
N VAL A 34 1.71 -11.59 10.99
CA VAL A 34 2.41 -10.47 11.62
C VAL A 34 3.82 -10.87 12.09
N THR A 35 4.73 -9.91 12.13
CA THR A 35 6.08 -10.11 12.65
C THR A 35 6.11 -10.06 14.18
N ALA A 36 6.58 -11.14 14.81
CA ALA A 36 6.88 -11.15 16.23
C ALA A 36 8.14 -10.31 16.53
N ARG A 37 8.09 -9.48 17.57
CA ARG A 37 9.20 -8.58 17.96
C ARG A 37 9.66 -7.64 16.82
N GLY A 38 8.79 -7.38 15.83
CA GLY A 38 9.06 -6.47 14.71
C GLY A 38 10.03 -6.97 13.65
N TRP A 39 10.41 -8.26 13.67
CA TRP A 39 11.28 -8.85 12.64
C TRP A 39 11.13 -10.36 12.45
N ARG A 40 10.70 -11.11 13.49
CA ARG A 40 10.64 -12.57 13.44
C ARG A 40 9.33 -13.03 12.78
N ARG A 41 9.42 -13.93 11.81
CA ARG A 41 8.27 -14.54 11.13
C ARG A 41 7.98 -15.94 11.69
N ALA A 42 6.75 -16.42 11.48
CA ALA A 42 6.44 -17.84 11.70
C ALA A 42 7.01 -18.67 10.54
N ASP A 43 7.36 -19.93 10.80
CA ASP A 43 7.95 -20.82 9.79
C ASP A 43 6.99 -21.03 8.61
N GLY A 44 5.68 -21.18 8.88
CA GLY A 44 4.65 -21.29 7.85
C GLY A 44 4.55 -20.05 6.93
N ASP A 45 4.76 -18.85 7.45
CA ASP A 45 4.79 -17.63 6.64
C ASP A 45 6.02 -17.60 5.73
N ALA A 46 7.18 -18.05 6.24
CA ALA A 46 8.41 -18.13 5.45
C ALA A 46 8.29 -19.16 4.31
N GLU A 47 7.66 -20.31 4.58
CA GLU A 47 7.36 -21.33 3.57
C GLU A 47 6.36 -20.82 2.53
N ALA A 48 5.28 -20.18 2.95
CA ALA A 48 4.27 -19.62 2.05
C ALA A 48 4.86 -18.53 1.14
N ALA A 49 5.69 -17.63 1.68
CA ALA A 49 6.37 -16.60 0.90
C ALA A 49 7.36 -17.20 -0.11
N ALA A 50 8.13 -18.22 0.31
CA ALA A 50 9.05 -18.94 -0.58
C ALA A 50 8.28 -19.62 -1.73
N ALA A 51 7.18 -20.31 -1.41
CA ALA A 51 6.33 -20.94 -2.41
C ALA A 51 5.78 -19.89 -3.39
N PHE A 52 5.13 -18.83 -2.90
CA PHE A 52 4.61 -17.74 -3.74
C PHE A 52 5.67 -17.17 -4.69
N ALA A 53 6.90 -17.02 -4.21
CA ALA A 53 8.03 -16.52 -4.96
C ALA A 53 8.68 -17.54 -5.92
N GLY A 54 8.33 -18.82 -5.85
CA GLY A 54 9.03 -19.89 -6.58
C GLY A 54 10.45 -20.16 -6.06
N LEU A 55 10.71 -19.89 -4.78
CA LEU A 55 11.98 -20.12 -4.10
C LEU A 55 11.94 -21.37 -3.21
N GLY A 56 13.12 -21.95 -2.95
CA GLY A 56 13.27 -22.95 -1.90
C GLY A 56 13.26 -22.29 -0.52
N PRO A 57 12.48 -22.79 0.46
CA PRO A 57 12.51 -22.28 1.82
C PRO A 57 13.78 -22.73 2.58
N PRO A 58 14.25 -21.95 3.56
CA PRO A 58 13.79 -20.60 3.90
C PRO A 58 14.44 -19.52 3.01
N VAL A 59 13.72 -18.41 2.76
CA VAL A 59 14.32 -17.21 2.16
C VAL A 59 15.04 -16.43 3.26
N ALA A 60 16.37 -16.43 3.25
CA ALA A 60 17.18 -15.75 4.26
C ALA A 60 16.92 -14.22 4.26
N ASP A 61 16.75 -13.64 5.46
CA ASP A 61 16.50 -12.20 5.61
C ASP A 61 17.67 -11.34 5.14
N GLU A 62 18.91 -11.83 5.26
CA GLU A 62 20.10 -11.15 4.75
C GLU A 62 20.07 -11.03 3.23
N ARG A 63 19.54 -12.05 2.54
CA ARG A 63 19.38 -12.04 1.08
C ARG A 63 18.34 -11.01 0.66
N LEU A 64 17.25 -10.88 1.42
CA LEU A 64 16.24 -9.85 1.19
C LEU A 64 16.77 -8.44 1.47
N ALA A 65 17.55 -8.26 2.54
CA ALA A 65 18.18 -6.99 2.87
C ALA A 65 19.22 -6.56 1.83
N ASP A 66 20.01 -7.51 1.31
CA ASP A 66 20.95 -7.26 0.21
C ASP A 66 20.21 -6.88 -1.08
N PHE A 67 19.16 -7.61 -1.43
CA PHE A 67 18.30 -7.30 -2.57
C PHE A 67 17.65 -5.92 -2.43
N ALA A 68 17.12 -5.57 -1.25
CA ALA A 68 16.51 -4.28 -0.97
C ALA A 68 17.45 -3.11 -1.31
N ARG A 69 18.76 -3.27 -1.03
CA ARG A 69 19.78 -2.28 -1.37
C ARG A 69 20.03 -2.19 -2.88
N ARG A 70 20.03 -3.32 -3.59
CA ARG A 70 20.36 -3.38 -5.02
C ARG A 70 19.18 -2.98 -5.91
N VAL A 71 17.95 -3.25 -5.50
CA VAL A 71 16.73 -2.94 -6.27
C VAL A 71 16.35 -1.45 -6.26
N ARG A 72 16.94 -0.65 -5.36
CA ARG A 72 16.60 0.78 -5.17
C ARG A 72 16.43 1.59 -6.46
N PRO A 73 17.29 1.46 -7.49
CA PRO A 73 17.16 2.26 -8.69
C PRO A 73 15.89 1.94 -9.52
N ALA A 74 15.31 0.75 -9.38
CA ALA A 74 14.08 0.36 -10.07
C ALA A 74 12.79 0.78 -9.35
N LEU A 75 12.85 1.02 -8.03
CA LEU A 75 11.66 1.28 -7.20
C LEU A 75 10.84 2.51 -7.64
N PRO A 76 11.44 3.65 -8.03
CA PRO A 76 10.65 4.81 -8.47
C PRO A 76 9.77 4.53 -9.69
N VAL A 77 10.19 3.64 -10.60
CA VAL A 77 9.38 3.24 -11.76
C VAL A 77 8.16 2.45 -11.30
N LEU A 78 8.35 1.51 -10.37
CA LEU A 78 7.28 0.69 -9.81
C LEU A 78 6.27 1.56 -9.04
N ASP A 79 6.77 2.44 -8.16
CA ASP A 79 5.94 3.37 -7.39
C ASP A 79 5.16 4.31 -8.33
N GLY A 80 5.79 4.78 -9.41
CA GLY A 80 5.14 5.61 -10.43
C GLY A 80 3.98 4.91 -11.15
N VAL A 81 4.11 3.63 -11.48
CA VAL A 81 3.02 2.85 -12.10
C VAL A 81 1.83 2.69 -11.14
N LEU A 82 2.11 2.44 -9.85
CA LEU A 82 1.07 2.38 -8.81
C LEU A 82 0.35 3.72 -8.67
N ALA A 83 1.12 4.80 -8.49
CA ALA A 83 0.58 6.14 -8.31
C ALA A 83 -0.26 6.61 -9.51
N LEU A 84 0.19 6.33 -10.74
CA LEU A 84 -0.58 6.65 -11.95
C LEU A 84 -1.90 5.86 -12.03
N SER A 85 -1.89 4.60 -11.58
CA SER A 85 -3.09 3.77 -11.58
C SER A 85 -4.15 4.31 -10.63
N VAL A 86 -3.74 4.72 -9.42
CA VAL A 86 -4.66 5.31 -8.43
C VAL A 86 -5.07 6.72 -8.85
N GLY A 87 -4.12 7.57 -9.23
CA GLY A 87 -4.40 8.96 -9.58
C GLY A 87 -5.38 9.14 -10.75
N ARG A 88 -5.37 8.22 -11.73
CA ARG A 88 -6.35 8.23 -12.84
C ARG A 88 -7.76 7.82 -12.43
N GLY A 89 -7.90 7.05 -11.35
CA GLY A 89 -9.18 6.54 -10.87
C GLY A 89 -9.79 7.36 -9.74
N HIS A 90 -9.02 8.24 -9.11
CA HIS A 90 -9.45 9.08 -7.99
C HIS A 90 -10.48 10.13 -8.43
N ASP A 91 -11.52 10.32 -7.62
CA ASP A 91 -12.49 11.40 -7.76
C ASP A 91 -11.96 12.66 -7.04
N PRO A 92 -11.66 13.77 -7.75
CA PRO A 92 -11.14 14.99 -7.12
C PRO A 92 -12.09 15.66 -6.11
N ALA A 93 -13.35 15.23 -6.04
CA ALA A 93 -14.30 15.67 -5.00
C ALA A 93 -14.05 14.99 -3.64
N ASP A 94 -13.42 13.81 -3.65
CA ASP A 94 -13.04 13.08 -2.44
C ASP A 94 -11.65 13.54 -1.96
N PRO A 95 -11.42 13.62 -0.64
CA PRO A 95 -10.14 14.09 -0.13
C PRO A 95 -9.03 13.05 -0.33
N LEU A 96 -7.77 13.52 -0.31
CA LEU A 96 -6.64 12.66 -0.01
C LEU A 96 -6.30 12.74 1.47
N LEU A 97 -5.75 11.66 2.01
CA LEU A 97 -5.31 11.55 3.39
C LEU A 97 -3.78 11.56 3.44
N ILE A 98 -3.23 12.29 4.40
CA ILE A 98 -1.80 12.26 4.72
C ILE A 98 -1.64 11.87 6.18
N THR A 99 -0.77 10.91 6.46
CA THR A 99 -0.26 10.68 7.81
C THR A 99 1.27 10.60 7.83
N GLY A 100 1.84 10.98 8.97
CA GLY A 100 3.25 10.78 9.24
C GLY A 100 3.51 9.37 9.76
N THR A 101 4.66 8.81 9.42
CA THR A 101 5.09 7.49 9.87
C THR A 101 6.47 7.58 10.51
N THR A 102 6.67 6.83 11.60
CA THR A 102 7.98 6.64 12.26
C THR A 102 8.68 5.37 11.82
N HIS A 103 7.99 4.51 11.07
CA HIS A 103 8.51 3.24 10.60
C HIS A 103 9.06 3.42 9.18
N VAL A 104 10.07 2.62 8.82
CA VAL A 104 10.57 2.54 7.42
C VAL A 104 11.20 3.87 6.94
N ASP A 105 12.22 4.34 7.65
CA ASP A 105 12.87 5.67 7.52
C ASP A 105 11.96 6.88 7.79
N GLY A 106 10.70 6.63 8.14
CA GLY A 106 9.67 7.63 8.36
C GLY A 106 9.16 8.30 7.07
N GLY A 107 8.58 9.49 7.23
CA GLY A 107 8.07 10.31 6.12
C GLY A 107 6.55 10.48 6.15
N LEU A 108 5.98 10.72 4.98
CA LEU A 108 4.57 10.98 4.74
C LEU A 108 3.99 9.92 3.82
N PHE A 109 2.86 9.36 4.23
CA PHE A 109 2.10 8.38 3.48
C PHE A 109 0.81 9.02 2.95
N LEU A 110 0.65 9.03 1.62
CA LEU A 110 -0.49 9.61 0.91
C LEU A 110 -1.44 8.50 0.46
N VAL A 111 -2.72 8.63 0.83
CA VAL A 111 -3.76 7.62 0.61
C VAL A 111 -5.03 8.28 0.09
N ASP A 112 -5.73 7.62 -0.83
CA ASP A 112 -7.07 8.00 -1.27
C ASP A 112 -8.12 7.67 -0.18
N ALA A 113 -8.99 8.62 0.15
CA ALA A 113 -9.96 8.44 1.23
C ALA A 113 -11.11 7.48 0.92
N GLN A 114 -11.43 7.29 -0.37
CA GLN A 114 -12.61 6.55 -0.83
C GLN A 114 -12.46 5.06 -0.55
N GLY A 115 -11.34 4.47 -0.97
CA GLY A 115 -11.06 3.04 -0.80
C GLY A 115 -9.82 2.73 0.03
N MET A 116 -9.19 3.74 0.64
CA MET A 116 -7.88 3.62 1.29
C MET A 116 -6.80 3.11 0.33
N PHE A 117 -6.85 3.55 -0.93
CA PHE A 117 -5.85 3.19 -1.94
C PHE A 117 -4.54 3.94 -1.67
N PRO A 118 -3.42 3.25 -1.42
CA PRO A 118 -2.12 3.90 -1.29
C PRO A 118 -1.74 4.62 -2.59
N VAL A 119 -1.42 5.91 -2.51
CA VAL A 119 -1.03 6.71 -3.68
C VAL A 119 0.49 6.81 -3.77
N ALA A 120 1.14 7.26 -2.69
CA ALA A 120 2.56 7.55 -2.69
C ALA A 120 3.14 7.61 -1.27
N TRP A 121 4.47 7.57 -1.19
CA TRP A 121 5.22 7.81 0.03
C TRP A 121 6.39 8.74 -0.27
N ALA A 122 6.58 9.76 0.55
CA ALA A 122 7.70 10.69 0.41
C ALA A 122 8.31 11.02 1.77
N ALA A 123 9.56 11.50 1.78
CA ALA A 123 10.19 11.97 3.01
C ALA A 123 9.59 13.29 3.52
N GLU A 124 9.12 14.13 2.60
CA GLU A 124 8.64 15.49 2.82
C GLU A 124 7.45 15.82 1.92
N ALA A 125 6.72 16.91 2.21
CA ALA A 125 5.46 17.20 1.53
C ALA A 125 5.68 17.55 0.05
N ALA A 126 6.81 18.17 -0.28
CA ALA A 126 7.19 18.46 -1.67
C ALA A 126 7.17 17.21 -2.57
N GLY A 127 7.59 16.05 -2.06
CA GLY A 127 7.57 14.79 -2.79
C GLY A 127 6.17 14.24 -3.06
N LEU A 128 5.15 14.68 -2.33
CA LEU A 128 3.76 14.28 -2.55
C LEU A 128 3.02 15.15 -3.59
N LEU A 129 3.53 16.36 -3.87
CA LEU A 129 2.83 17.33 -4.73
C LEU A 129 2.56 16.83 -6.16
N PRO A 130 3.48 16.12 -6.85
CA PRO A 130 3.19 15.58 -8.17
C PRO A 130 2.02 14.57 -8.16
N HIS A 131 1.91 13.78 -7.08
CA HIS A 131 0.84 12.81 -6.91
C HIS A 131 -0.50 13.48 -6.61
N TRP A 132 -0.51 14.47 -5.71
CA TRP A 132 -1.69 15.31 -5.45
C TRP A 132 -2.21 16.00 -6.71
N GLN A 133 -1.30 16.52 -7.56
CA GLN A 133 -1.68 17.12 -8.84
C GLN A 133 -2.26 16.10 -9.82
N THR A 134 -1.70 14.89 -9.85
CA THR A 134 -2.21 13.79 -10.69
C THR A 134 -3.63 13.37 -10.28
N CYS A 135 -3.93 13.43 -8.98
CA CYS A 135 -5.27 13.23 -8.42
C CYS A 135 -6.23 14.42 -8.63
N GLY A 136 -5.87 15.45 -9.41
CA GLY A 136 -6.78 16.56 -9.69
C GLY A 136 -6.85 17.65 -8.62
N ARG A 137 -5.86 17.70 -7.71
CA ARG A 137 -5.73 18.71 -6.64
C ARG A 137 -6.89 18.74 -5.62
N PRO A 138 -7.31 17.59 -5.07
CA PRO A 138 -8.36 17.51 -4.05
C PRO A 138 -7.92 18.18 -2.74
N PRO A 139 -8.87 18.47 -1.82
CA PRO A 139 -8.52 18.82 -0.45
C PRO A 139 -7.79 17.66 0.25
N VAL A 140 -6.95 18.00 1.22
CA VAL A 140 -6.15 17.04 1.99
C VAL A 140 -6.57 17.03 3.46
N LEU A 141 -6.81 15.85 4.01
CA LEU A 141 -6.95 15.64 5.45
C LEU A 141 -5.62 15.13 6.00
N LEU A 142 -4.99 15.89 6.91
CA LEU A 142 -3.85 15.38 7.65
C LEU A 142 -4.34 14.69 8.92
N CYS A 143 -4.22 13.36 8.89
CA CYS A 143 -4.57 12.45 9.97
C CYS A 143 -3.47 12.42 11.04
N ASP A 144 -3.80 11.82 12.18
CA ASP A 144 -2.87 11.72 13.31
C ASP A 144 -1.65 10.88 12.93
N GLY A 145 -0.47 11.43 13.23
CA GLY A 145 0.83 10.82 12.95
C GLY A 145 1.95 11.84 13.17
N PRO A 146 3.20 11.39 13.45
CA PRO A 146 4.34 12.28 13.61
C PRO A 146 4.72 12.89 12.25
N LEU A 147 4.19 14.07 11.96
CA LEU A 147 4.50 14.81 10.73
C LEU A 147 5.94 15.33 10.77
N PRO A 148 6.71 15.22 9.67
CA PRO A 148 7.99 15.92 9.52
C PRO A 148 7.83 17.43 9.78
N PRO A 149 8.76 18.08 10.49
CA PRO A 149 8.72 19.53 10.70
C PRO A 149 8.65 20.28 9.36
N GLY A 150 7.76 21.28 9.27
CA GLY A 150 7.60 22.07 8.04
C GLY A 150 6.52 21.55 7.09
N THR A 151 5.98 20.34 7.28
CA THR A 151 4.92 19.75 6.44
C THR A 151 3.76 20.73 6.18
N LEU A 152 3.18 21.33 7.23
CA LEU A 152 2.06 22.27 7.08
C LEU A 152 2.43 23.54 6.30
N ARG A 153 3.67 24.02 6.44
CA ARG A 153 4.18 25.19 5.74
C ARG A 153 4.39 24.90 4.25
N GLU A 154 4.96 23.74 3.93
CA GLU A 154 5.16 23.30 2.54
C GLU A 154 3.83 23.10 1.81
N LEU A 155 2.86 22.43 2.43
CA LEU A 155 1.52 22.27 1.86
C LEU A 155 0.84 23.62 1.62
N ALA A 156 0.88 24.53 2.59
CA ALA A 156 0.31 25.86 2.44
C ALA A 156 1.04 26.68 1.35
N ALA A 157 2.36 26.62 1.28
CA ALA A 157 3.15 27.30 0.25
C ALA A 157 2.86 26.76 -1.16
N ALA A 158 2.55 25.47 -1.27
CA ALA A 158 2.11 24.84 -2.52
C ALA A 158 0.63 25.10 -2.85
N GLY A 159 -0.11 25.81 -1.98
CA GLY A 159 -1.53 26.11 -2.17
C GLY A 159 -2.45 24.89 -2.01
N VAL A 160 -2.00 23.86 -1.28
CA VAL A 160 -2.81 22.67 -1.00
C VAL A 160 -3.90 23.02 0.01
N PRO A 161 -5.19 22.87 -0.32
CA PRO A 161 -6.27 23.02 0.64
C PRO A 161 -6.16 21.87 1.64
N PHE A 162 -6.02 22.16 2.94
CA PHE A 162 -5.93 21.10 3.94
C PHE A 162 -6.63 21.41 5.25
N LEU A 163 -6.97 20.34 5.96
CA LEU A 163 -7.59 20.35 7.27
C LEU A 163 -6.91 19.31 8.17
N THR A 164 -6.70 19.64 9.45
CA THR A 164 -5.97 18.76 10.37
C THR A 164 -6.41 18.92 11.82
N GLY A 165 -6.34 17.81 12.57
CA GLY A 165 -6.37 17.78 14.03
C GLY A 165 -4.97 17.82 14.68
N VAL A 166 -3.90 17.80 13.88
CA VAL A 166 -2.53 17.88 14.39
C VAL A 166 -2.24 19.29 14.86
N ARG A 167 -1.72 19.41 16.09
CA ARG A 167 -1.38 20.71 16.67
C ARG A 167 -0.26 21.40 15.86
N PRO A 168 -0.48 22.62 15.35
CA PRO A 168 0.52 23.34 14.57
C PRO A 168 1.72 23.77 15.42
N LEU A 169 2.87 23.92 14.76
CA LEU A 169 4.07 24.53 15.33
C LEU A 169 4.02 26.06 15.19
N ARG A 170 4.90 26.74 15.94
CA ARG A 170 5.04 28.20 15.85
C ARG A 170 5.44 28.59 14.42
N GLY A 171 4.67 29.49 13.81
CA GLY A 171 4.94 29.99 12.46
C GLY A 171 4.35 29.14 11.33
N ASP A 172 3.56 28.11 11.65
CA ASP A 172 2.77 27.42 10.63
C ASP A 172 1.62 28.34 10.14
N PRO A 173 1.42 28.45 8.81
CA PRO A 173 0.44 29.36 8.21
C PRO A 173 -0.96 28.74 8.24
N VAL A 174 -1.51 28.56 9.44
CA VAL A 174 -2.82 27.92 9.66
C VAL A 174 -3.74 28.77 10.51
N VAL A 175 -5.03 28.58 10.30
CA VAL A 175 -6.10 29.24 11.06
C VAL A 175 -6.88 28.18 11.83
N ARG A 176 -7.14 28.48 13.11
CA ARG A 176 -7.99 27.62 13.94
C ARG A 176 -9.45 27.76 13.51
N LEU A 177 -10.13 26.63 13.31
CA LEU A 177 -11.53 26.62 12.95
C LEU A 177 -12.43 26.64 14.20
N PRO A 178 -13.61 27.28 14.14
CA PRO A 178 -14.60 27.26 15.21
C PRO A 178 -15.34 25.91 15.21
N TRP A 179 -14.63 24.86 15.64
CA TRP A 179 -15.14 23.48 15.66
C TRP A 179 -15.18 22.91 17.09
N ARG A 180 -15.92 21.80 17.27
CA ARG A 180 -16.10 21.13 18.57
C ARG A 180 -14.78 20.66 19.20
N THR A 181 -13.83 20.28 18.35
CA THR A 181 -12.47 19.89 18.72
C THR A 181 -11.46 20.86 18.10
N PRO A 182 -10.25 20.99 18.65
CA PRO A 182 -9.19 21.76 18.02
C PRO A 182 -8.92 21.24 16.60
N LEU A 183 -9.21 22.09 15.62
CA LEU A 183 -9.06 21.81 14.20
C LEU A 183 -8.45 23.03 13.53
N TRP A 184 -7.59 22.79 12.54
CA TRP A 184 -6.87 23.82 11.81
C TRP A 184 -7.03 23.61 10.30
N ALA A 185 -7.06 24.71 9.56
CA ALA A 185 -7.00 24.70 8.11
C ALA A 185 -5.87 25.60 7.61
N GLY A 186 -5.38 25.33 6.39
CA GLY A 186 -4.43 26.21 5.72
C GLY A 186 -4.96 27.64 5.62
N ALA A 187 -4.13 28.64 5.94
CA ALA A 187 -4.54 30.04 5.85
C ALA A 187 -5.00 30.39 4.43
N GLY A 188 -6.12 31.12 4.32
CA GLY A 188 -6.72 31.48 3.03
C GLY A 188 -7.55 30.38 2.37
N THR A 189 -7.67 29.20 2.98
CA THR A 189 -8.56 28.13 2.52
C THR A 189 -9.91 28.23 3.23
N ALA A 190 -11.01 28.22 2.47
CA ALA A 190 -12.34 28.15 3.06
C ALA A 190 -12.56 26.78 3.72
N PRO A 191 -13.02 26.71 4.96
CA PRO A 191 -13.22 25.44 5.65
C PRO A 191 -14.38 24.65 5.03
N ASP A 192 -14.14 23.38 4.73
CA ASP A 192 -15.21 22.43 4.41
C ASP A 192 -15.64 21.70 5.70
N THR A 193 -16.85 22.02 6.18
CA THR A 193 -17.41 21.43 7.40
C THR A 193 -17.72 19.94 7.26
N ARG A 194 -17.94 19.44 6.04
CA ARG A 194 -18.13 18.00 5.78
C ARG A 194 -16.84 17.26 6.08
N LEU A 195 -15.72 17.72 5.52
CA LEU A 195 -14.40 17.17 5.75
C LEU A 195 -13.99 17.24 7.24
N ALA A 196 -14.37 18.31 7.94
CA ALA A 196 -14.16 18.44 9.38
C ALA A 196 -14.91 17.37 10.21
N ALA A 197 -16.06 16.91 9.72
CA ALA A 197 -16.88 15.89 10.37
C ALA A 197 -16.37 14.47 10.08
N GLU A 198 -15.86 14.23 8.86
CA GLU A 198 -15.36 12.93 8.38
C GLU A 198 -13.92 12.62 8.82
N LEU A 199 -13.13 13.63 9.21
CA LEU A 199 -11.71 13.45 9.56
C LEU A 199 -11.46 12.36 10.61
N PRO A 200 -12.22 12.24 11.72
CA PRO A 200 -11.98 11.18 12.72
C PRO A 200 -12.06 9.77 12.14
N ASP A 201 -13.11 9.48 11.36
CA ASP A 201 -13.34 8.15 10.77
C ASP A 201 -12.25 7.82 9.73
N HIS A 202 -11.82 8.81 8.95
CA HIS A 202 -10.69 8.64 8.03
C HIS A 202 -9.36 8.42 8.76
N ALA A 203 -9.13 9.14 9.86
CA ALA A 203 -7.92 8.98 10.66
C ALA A 203 -7.83 7.60 11.31
N GLU A 204 -8.94 7.06 11.82
CA GLU A 204 -9.01 5.71 12.38
C GLU A 204 -8.71 4.64 11.31
N ARG A 205 -9.41 4.67 10.17
CA ARG A 205 -9.18 3.72 9.06
C ARG A 205 -7.74 3.78 8.53
N LEU A 206 -7.18 4.98 8.41
CA LEU A 206 -5.78 5.14 7.99
C LEU A 206 -4.80 4.61 9.04
N ALA A 207 -5.07 4.82 10.32
CA ALA A 207 -4.25 4.28 11.40
C ALA A 207 -4.27 2.75 11.43
N ASP A 208 -5.42 2.13 11.19
CA ASP A 208 -5.54 0.67 11.07
C ASP A 208 -4.76 0.13 9.86
N LEU A 209 -4.85 0.80 8.71
CA LEU A 209 -4.07 0.46 7.53
C LEU A 209 -2.56 0.54 7.79
N VAL A 210 -2.10 1.64 8.39
CA VAL A 210 -0.68 1.84 8.76
C VAL A 210 -0.26 0.77 9.75
N THR A 211 -1.06 0.47 10.77
CA THR A 211 -0.75 -0.57 11.75
C THR A 211 -0.61 -1.93 11.06
N ALA A 212 -1.61 -2.34 10.29
CA ALA A 212 -1.67 -3.66 9.68
C ALA A 212 -0.55 -3.88 8.65
N LEU A 213 -0.28 -2.89 7.79
CA LEU A 213 0.68 -3.05 6.70
C LEU A 213 2.06 -2.51 7.07
N VAL A 214 2.19 -1.32 7.64
CA VAL A 214 3.51 -0.71 7.88
C VAL A 214 4.17 -1.27 9.14
N THR A 215 3.42 -1.40 10.23
CA THR A 215 3.97 -1.71 11.56
C THR A 215 4.08 -3.22 11.79
N GLU A 216 3.00 -3.96 11.56
CA GLU A 216 2.92 -5.38 11.92
C GLU A 216 3.56 -6.31 10.88
N ARG A 217 3.44 -5.99 9.60
CA ARG A 217 3.85 -6.86 8.47
C ARG A 217 5.05 -6.30 7.73
N ARG A 218 6.22 -6.32 8.38
CA ARG A 218 7.48 -5.88 7.77
C ARG A 218 8.00 -6.93 6.78
N ALA A 219 8.15 -6.53 5.52
CA ALA A 219 8.66 -7.38 4.46
C ALA A 219 10.18 -7.60 4.54
N VAL A 220 10.95 -6.55 4.85
CA VAL A 220 12.42 -6.57 4.88
C VAL A 220 12.96 -5.94 6.17
N PRO A 221 12.74 -6.56 7.33
CA PRO A 221 12.96 -5.92 8.63
C PRO A 221 14.44 -5.60 8.93
N LEU A 222 15.37 -6.29 8.28
CA LEU A 222 16.83 -6.08 8.42
C LEU A 222 17.43 -5.13 7.39
N ALA A 223 16.65 -4.65 6.42
CA ALA A 223 17.13 -3.65 5.46
C ALA A 223 17.42 -2.32 6.19
N ARG A 224 18.54 -1.68 5.82
CA ARG A 224 18.95 -0.40 6.41
C ARG A 224 18.13 0.79 5.91
N ASP A 225 17.61 0.68 4.69
CA ASP A 225 16.71 1.65 4.09
C ASP A 225 15.35 1.01 3.83
N GLY A 226 14.33 1.86 3.83
CA GLY A 226 12.93 1.48 3.71
C GLY A 226 12.41 1.46 2.28
N GLY A 227 13.25 1.60 1.26
CA GLY A 227 12.80 1.74 -0.14
C GLY A 227 11.89 0.58 -0.57
N LEU A 228 12.42 -0.64 -0.52
CA LEU A 228 11.67 -1.83 -0.95
C LEU A 228 10.42 -2.03 -0.09
N GLU A 229 10.53 -1.83 1.23
CA GLU A 229 9.41 -1.95 2.18
C GLU A 229 8.26 -1.01 1.82
N ARG A 230 8.55 0.25 1.46
CA ARG A 230 7.53 1.21 1.00
C ARG A 230 6.88 0.74 -0.30
N THR A 231 7.66 0.37 -1.31
CA THR A 231 7.15 -0.10 -2.60
C THR A 231 6.25 -1.32 -2.46
N VAL A 232 6.65 -2.34 -1.69
CA VAL A 232 5.79 -3.52 -1.49
C VAL A 232 4.58 -3.21 -0.62
N THR A 233 4.66 -2.23 0.29
CA THR A 233 3.50 -1.74 1.05
C THR A 233 2.48 -1.08 0.15
N LEU A 234 2.93 -0.19 -0.76
CA LEU A 234 2.06 0.45 -1.76
C LEU A 234 1.40 -0.61 -2.66
N ALA A 235 2.18 -1.58 -3.15
CA ALA A 235 1.68 -2.64 -4.01
C ALA A 235 0.65 -3.54 -3.30
N ALA A 236 0.96 -4.01 -2.09
CA ALA A 236 0.06 -4.84 -1.31
C ALA A 236 -1.23 -4.09 -0.93
N GLY A 237 -1.11 -2.85 -0.46
CA GLY A 237 -2.27 -2.03 -0.11
C GLY A 237 -3.15 -1.71 -1.33
N LEU A 238 -2.56 -1.45 -2.51
CA LEU A 238 -3.32 -1.32 -3.76
C LEU A 238 -4.10 -2.59 -4.09
N GLY A 239 -3.45 -3.76 -4.00
CA GLY A 239 -4.10 -5.05 -4.24
C GLY A 239 -5.27 -5.31 -3.27
N LEU A 240 -5.05 -5.10 -1.98
CA LEU A 240 -6.08 -5.27 -0.94
C LEU A 240 -7.24 -4.28 -1.10
N ALA A 241 -6.94 -3.01 -1.38
CA ALA A 241 -7.97 -2.00 -1.63
C ALA A 241 -8.77 -2.32 -2.91
N THR A 242 -8.11 -2.86 -3.95
CA THR A 242 -8.78 -3.31 -5.17
C THR A 242 -9.74 -4.47 -4.88
N ILE A 243 -9.33 -5.45 -4.06
CA ILE A 243 -10.20 -6.55 -3.64
C ILE A 243 -11.42 -6.01 -2.88
N ALA A 244 -11.18 -5.16 -1.86
CA ALA A 244 -12.24 -4.58 -1.05
C ALA A 244 -13.23 -3.78 -1.90
N TRP A 245 -12.71 -2.92 -2.78
CA TRP A 245 -13.49 -2.11 -3.70
C TRP A 245 -14.36 -2.96 -4.63
N THR A 246 -13.74 -3.97 -5.27
CA THR A 246 -14.43 -4.84 -6.24
C THR A 246 -15.58 -5.61 -5.59
N LEU A 247 -15.38 -6.09 -4.37
CA LEU A 247 -16.36 -6.97 -3.72
C LEU A 247 -17.45 -6.20 -2.96
N TRP A 248 -17.13 -5.02 -2.41
CA TRP A 248 -17.93 -4.45 -1.32
C TRP A 248 -18.39 -3.02 -1.52
N ARG A 249 -17.84 -2.23 -2.46
CA ARG A 249 -18.15 -0.80 -2.61
C ARG A 249 -19.65 -0.45 -2.70
N ASP A 250 -20.47 -1.36 -3.24
CA ASP A 250 -21.92 -1.15 -3.40
C ASP A 250 -22.73 -1.51 -2.15
N ARG A 251 -22.08 -2.06 -1.11
CA ARG A 251 -22.73 -2.66 0.08
C ARG A 251 -22.17 -2.14 1.41
N GLU A 252 -20.89 -1.83 1.47
CA GLU A 252 -20.21 -1.29 2.65
C GLU A 252 -18.99 -0.45 2.21
N THR A 253 -18.46 0.36 3.13
CA THR A 253 -17.25 1.15 2.90
C THR A 253 -16.05 0.22 2.61
N PRO A 254 -15.39 0.33 1.44
CA PRO A 254 -14.24 -0.52 1.14
C PRO A 254 -13.09 -0.33 2.13
N ASP A 255 -12.55 -1.43 2.63
CA ASP A 255 -11.44 -1.41 3.57
C ASP A 255 -10.39 -2.51 3.24
N PRO A 256 -9.15 -2.13 2.88
CA PRO A 256 -8.07 -3.08 2.61
C PRO A 256 -7.73 -3.97 3.81
N THR A 257 -7.91 -3.49 5.05
CA THR A 257 -7.66 -4.31 6.25
C THR A 257 -8.71 -5.41 6.39
N ALA A 258 -9.97 -5.14 6.01
CA ALA A 258 -11.02 -6.15 5.95
C ALA A 258 -10.73 -7.21 4.88
N ALA A 259 -10.19 -6.81 3.70
CA ALA A 259 -9.71 -7.75 2.68
C ALA A 259 -8.59 -8.63 3.20
N LEU A 260 -7.62 -8.05 3.89
CA LEU A 260 -6.51 -8.77 4.50
C LEU A 260 -7.00 -9.82 5.50
N VAL A 261 -7.94 -9.47 6.39
CA VAL A 261 -8.46 -10.39 7.41
C VAL A 261 -9.35 -11.49 6.79
N ARG A 262 -10.30 -11.12 5.91
CA ARG A 262 -11.28 -12.07 5.35
C ARG A 262 -10.64 -13.09 4.41
N PHE A 263 -9.53 -12.73 3.77
CA PHE A 263 -8.82 -13.57 2.81
C PHE A 263 -7.39 -13.93 3.26
N ALA A 264 -7.07 -13.79 4.54
CA ALA A 264 -5.76 -14.11 5.11
C ALA A 264 -5.29 -15.54 4.77
N ASP A 265 -6.23 -16.49 4.79
CA ASP A 265 -6.01 -17.86 4.35
C ASP A 265 -7.24 -18.35 3.57
N LEU A 266 -7.03 -18.77 2.33
CA LEU A 266 -8.08 -19.33 1.47
C LEU A 266 -8.22 -20.84 1.63
N GLU A 267 -7.37 -21.50 2.41
CA GLU A 267 -7.22 -22.96 2.50
C GLU A 267 -6.94 -23.59 1.12
N ALA A 268 -6.28 -22.81 0.25
CA ALA A 268 -6.02 -23.19 -1.12
C ALA A 268 -4.88 -24.22 -1.22
N THR A 269 -4.99 -25.14 -2.17
CA THR A 269 -3.88 -26.06 -2.50
C THR A 269 -3.15 -25.57 -3.75
N VAL A 270 -1.82 -25.55 -3.69
CA VAL A 270 -0.96 -25.04 -4.77
C VAL A 270 -0.16 -26.20 -5.39
N ARG A 271 -0.19 -26.30 -6.72
CA ARG A 271 0.59 -27.29 -7.47
C ARG A 271 1.42 -26.60 -8.55
N TYR A 272 2.72 -26.88 -8.56
CA TYR A 272 3.65 -26.39 -9.58
C TYR A 272 3.74 -27.40 -10.73
N GLU A 273 3.50 -26.91 -11.94
CA GLU A 273 3.64 -27.64 -13.20
C GLU A 273 4.66 -26.92 -14.10
N PRO A 274 5.17 -27.57 -15.17
CA PRO A 274 6.17 -26.95 -16.05
C PRO A 274 5.71 -25.63 -16.70
N GLY A 275 4.43 -25.52 -17.07
CA GLY A 275 3.88 -24.33 -17.74
C GLY A 275 2.93 -23.47 -16.89
N ALA A 276 2.55 -23.95 -15.70
CA ALA A 276 1.54 -23.29 -14.88
C ALA A 276 1.75 -23.53 -13.39
N VAL A 277 1.24 -22.62 -12.56
CA VAL A 277 1.02 -22.85 -11.14
C VAL A 277 -0.48 -22.89 -10.92
N ARG A 278 -1.00 -24.03 -10.45
CA ARG A 278 -2.43 -24.23 -10.23
C ARG A 278 -2.77 -23.98 -8.76
N VAL A 279 -3.70 -23.07 -8.52
CA VAL A 279 -4.25 -22.77 -7.22
C VAL A 279 -5.69 -23.28 -7.19
N ARG A 280 -5.95 -24.26 -6.32
CA ARG A 280 -7.31 -24.77 -6.08
C ARG A 280 -7.85 -24.16 -4.81
N VAL A 281 -8.91 -23.38 -4.93
CA VAL A 281 -9.55 -22.71 -3.80
C VAL A 281 -10.80 -23.51 -3.40
N PRO A 282 -10.95 -23.88 -2.11
CA PRO A 282 -12.14 -24.53 -1.58
C PRO A 282 -13.42 -23.81 -1.94
N ARG A 283 -14.41 -24.59 -2.39
CA ARG A 283 -15.75 -24.06 -2.66
C ARG A 283 -16.37 -23.56 -1.36
N GLY A 284 -16.97 -22.37 -1.45
CA GLY A 284 -17.62 -21.74 -0.32
C GLY A 284 -17.89 -20.27 -0.61
N ARG A 285 -18.31 -19.52 0.41
CA ARG A 285 -18.64 -18.10 0.28
C ARG A 285 -17.46 -17.28 -0.26
N ARG A 286 -16.26 -17.47 0.29
CA ARG A 286 -15.03 -16.77 -0.16
C ARG A 286 -14.72 -17.03 -1.64
N HIS A 287 -14.76 -18.28 -2.07
CA HIS A 287 -14.58 -18.62 -3.49
C HIS A 287 -15.67 -17.98 -4.37
N ALA A 288 -16.94 -18.05 -3.96
CA ALA A 288 -18.05 -17.48 -4.72
C ALA A 288 -17.90 -15.95 -4.87
N ASP A 289 -17.53 -15.26 -3.78
CA ASP A 289 -17.27 -13.82 -3.80
C ASP A 289 -16.11 -13.47 -4.75
N LEU A 290 -14.97 -14.17 -4.65
CA LEU A 290 -13.81 -13.96 -5.52
C LEU A 290 -14.12 -14.27 -6.99
N LEU A 291 -14.87 -15.33 -7.27
CA LEU A 291 -15.28 -15.71 -8.62
C LEU A 291 -16.22 -14.66 -9.23
N ALA A 292 -17.24 -14.23 -8.48
CA ALA A 292 -18.19 -13.22 -8.93
C ALA A 292 -17.52 -11.86 -9.18
N GLY A 293 -16.49 -11.53 -8.39
CA GLY A 293 -15.66 -10.35 -8.59
C GLY A 293 -14.60 -10.47 -9.69
N GLY A 294 -14.48 -11.63 -10.36
CA GLY A 294 -13.45 -11.88 -11.38
C GLY A 294 -12.02 -11.96 -10.83
N LEU A 295 -11.85 -12.10 -9.51
CA LEU A 295 -10.55 -12.14 -8.82
C LEU A 295 -9.87 -13.52 -8.88
N LEU A 296 -10.52 -14.50 -9.50
CA LEU A 296 -9.96 -15.82 -9.81
C LEU A 296 -9.64 -15.97 -11.31
N ALA A 297 -9.43 -14.87 -12.02
CA ALA A 297 -8.96 -14.92 -13.40
C ALA A 297 -7.49 -15.37 -13.46
N ASP A 298 -7.14 -16.12 -14.51
CA ASP A 298 -5.75 -16.54 -14.74
C ASP A 298 -4.83 -15.33 -14.91
N VAL A 299 -3.63 -15.42 -14.34
CA VAL A 299 -2.59 -14.39 -14.46
C VAL A 299 -1.47 -14.96 -15.33
N PRO A 300 -1.36 -14.56 -16.60
CA PRO A 300 -0.30 -15.02 -17.49
C PRO A 300 1.05 -14.42 -17.12
N ASP A 301 2.13 -15.01 -17.65
CA ASP A 301 3.47 -14.43 -17.69
C ASP A 301 4.02 -13.90 -16.36
N VAL A 302 3.75 -14.59 -15.25
CA VAL A 302 4.20 -14.16 -13.92
C VAL A 302 5.73 -14.17 -13.84
N ALA A 303 6.33 -12.98 -13.73
CA ALA A 303 7.77 -12.77 -13.86
C ALA A 303 8.61 -13.66 -12.92
N TRP A 304 8.24 -13.72 -11.63
CA TRP A 304 8.96 -14.52 -10.64
C TRP A 304 8.66 -16.03 -10.70
N LEU A 305 7.68 -16.44 -11.51
CA LEU A 305 7.41 -17.85 -11.78
C LEU A 305 8.01 -18.28 -13.13
N GLY A 306 8.97 -17.54 -13.68
CA GLY A 306 9.62 -17.88 -14.94
C GLY A 306 8.65 -17.82 -16.13
N GLY A 307 7.71 -16.87 -16.11
CA GLY A 307 6.70 -16.70 -17.18
C GLY A 307 5.56 -17.72 -17.14
N ARG A 308 5.47 -18.57 -16.11
CA ARG A 308 4.34 -19.49 -15.96
C ARG A 308 3.04 -18.73 -15.70
N THR A 309 1.92 -19.31 -16.15
CA THR A 309 0.59 -18.80 -15.83
C THR A 309 0.15 -19.26 -14.44
N LEU A 310 -0.32 -18.33 -13.61
CA LEU A 310 -1.03 -18.66 -12.38
C LEU A 310 -2.50 -18.90 -12.72
N THR A 311 -3.00 -20.11 -12.46
CA THR A 311 -4.37 -20.50 -12.80
C THR A 311 -5.18 -20.79 -11.55
N PHE A 312 -6.43 -20.36 -11.52
CA PHE A 312 -7.32 -20.59 -10.39
C PHE A 312 -8.43 -21.57 -10.77
N SER A 313 -8.74 -22.48 -9.85
CA SER A 313 -9.84 -23.44 -10.02
C SER A 313 -10.54 -23.71 -8.69
N ALA A 314 -11.78 -24.16 -8.77
CA ALA A 314 -12.49 -24.67 -7.60
C ALA A 314 -11.94 -26.06 -7.26
N GLY A 315 -11.65 -26.34 -5.99
CA GLY A 315 -11.20 -27.67 -5.57
C GLY A 315 -11.20 -27.88 -4.08
#